data_AF-A0A846GFI3-F1
#
_entry.id   AF-A0A846GFI3-F1
#
_cell.length_a   1.000
_cell.length_b   1.000
_cell.length_c   1.000
_cell.angle_alpha   90.00
_cell.angle_beta   90.00
_cell.angle_gamma   90.00
#
_symmetry.space_group_name_H-M   'P 1'
#
loop_
_entity.id
_entity.type
_entity.pdbx_description
1 polymer ?
#
loop_
_entity_poly.entity_id
_entity_poly.type
_entity_poly.pdbx_seq_one_letter_code
_entity_poly.pdbx_strand_id
1 'polypeptide(L)'
;MSLKSTDPKILETAKEKLVSLSPERLQIALDFLTYLQEKDETDARYLMKLPLEKRREILAKQAEKMLENYQQDGEWQELQTWDEKDKLQNFKHKLSDGGTDN
;
A
#
# COMPACT_ATOMS: atom_id res chain seq x y z
N MET A 1 -10.26 -24.16 -14.34
CA MET A 1 -10.66 -23.39 -15.54
C MET A 1 -9.78 -22.15 -15.61
N SER A 2 -8.98 -21.98 -16.67
CA SER A 2 -8.16 -20.79 -16.87
C SER A 2 -9.04 -19.68 -17.47
N LEU A 3 -9.33 -18.63 -16.69
CA LEU A 3 -10.14 -17.48 -17.11
C LEU A 3 -9.38 -16.48 -18.01
N LYS A 4 -8.13 -16.79 -18.40
CA LYS A 4 -7.30 -15.93 -19.24
C LYS A 4 -7.41 -16.32 -20.71
N SER A 5 -8.62 -16.35 -21.27
CA SER A 5 -8.72 -16.42 -22.72
C SER A 5 -8.44 -15.05 -23.31
N THR A 6 -7.26 -14.88 -23.88
CA THR A 6 -6.88 -13.71 -24.70
C THR A 6 -7.30 -13.88 -26.16
N ASP A 7 -8.16 -14.86 -26.47
CA ASP A 7 -8.70 -15.05 -27.81
C ASP A 7 -9.49 -13.78 -28.25
N PRO A 8 -9.06 -13.12 -29.33
CA PRO A 8 -9.72 -11.91 -29.84
C PRO A 8 -11.21 -12.10 -30.12
N LYS A 9 -11.63 -13.31 -30.54
CA LYS A 9 -13.04 -13.60 -30.82
C LYS A 9 -13.89 -13.60 -29.55
N ILE A 10 -13.34 -14.10 -28.44
CA ILE A 10 -14.02 -14.11 -27.16
C ILE A 10 -14.17 -12.68 -26.63
N LEU A 11 -13.14 -11.86 -26.80
CA LEU A 11 -13.17 -10.45 -26.42
C LEU A 11 -14.21 -9.66 -27.21
N GLU A 12 -14.30 -9.85 -28.53
CA GLU A 12 -15.34 -9.18 -29.32
C GLU A 12 -16.74 -9.61 -28.94
N THR A 13 -16.97 -10.91 -28.83
CA THR A 13 -18.28 -11.44 -28.40
C THR A 13 -18.69 -10.88 -27.04
N ALA A 14 -17.74 -10.71 -26.11
CA ALA A 14 -18.01 -10.12 -24.80
C ALA A 14 -18.39 -8.64 -24.89
N LYS A 15 -17.72 -7.85 -25.73
CA LYS A 15 -18.06 -6.43 -25.96
C LYS A 15 -19.46 -6.29 -26.55
N GLU A 16 -19.78 -7.05 -27.58
CA GLU A 16 -21.11 -7.04 -28.21
C GLU A 16 -22.21 -7.33 -27.18
N LYS A 17 -21.99 -8.35 -26.33
CA LYS A 17 -22.93 -8.69 -25.27
C LYS A 17 -23.08 -7.59 -24.24
N LEU A 18 -21.99 -6.97 -23.80
CA LEU A 18 -21.99 -5.85 -22.86
C LEU A 18 -22.81 -4.66 -23.37
N VAL A 19 -22.66 -4.31 -24.65
CA VAL A 19 -23.43 -3.23 -25.29
C VAL A 19 -24.93 -3.57 -25.38
N SER A 20 -25.28 -4.85 -25.48
CA SER A 20 -26.67 -5.31 -25.56
C SER A 20 -27.39 -5.47 -24.20
N LEU A 21 -26.70 -5.22 -23.08
CA LEU A 21 -27.30 -5.39 -21.75
C LEU A 21 -28.34 -4.32 -21.42
N SER A 22 -29.31 -4.68 -20.59
CA SER A 22 -30.20 -3.69 -19.97
C SER A 22 -29.43 -2.82 -18.96
N PRO A 23 -29.90 -1.61 -18.65
CA PRO A 23 -29.26 -0.72 -17.68
C PRO A 23 -29.01 -1.39 -16.32
N GLU A 24 -29.95 -2.18 -15.82
CA GLU A 24 -29.84 -2.87 -14.53
C GLU A 24 -28.72 -3.93 -14.55
N ARG A 25 -28.59 -4.64 -15.69
CA ARG A 25 -27.52 -5.64 -15.87
C ARG A 25 -26.17 -4.98 -16.06
N LEU A 26 -26.13 -3.81 -16.70
CA LEU A 26 -24.91 -3.02 -16.83
C LEU A 26 -24.41 -2.53 -15.47
N GLN A 27 -25.33 -2.10 -14.60
CA GLN A 27 -24.99 -1.68 -13.23
C GLN A 27 -24.37 -2.84 -12.44
N ILE A 28 -24.98 -4.04 -12.49
CA ILE A 28 -24.44 -5.23 -11.81
C ILE A 28 -23.04 -5.58 -12.34
N ALA A 29 -22.80 -5.46 -13.64
CA ALA A 29 -21.48 -5.70 -14.22
C ALA A 29 -20.45 -4.67 -13.74
N LEU A 30 -20.83 -3.40 -13.63
CA LEU A 30 -19.98 -2.34 -13.10
C LEU A 30 -19.64 -2.57 -11.62
N ASP A 31 -20.63 -2.90 -10.79
CA ASP A 31 -20.43 -3.18 -9.37
C ASP A 31 -19.48 -4.37 -9.17
N PHE A 32 -19.64 -5.41 -9.98
CA PHE A 32 -18.79 -6.59 -9.93
C PHE A 32 -17.35 -6.29 -10.38
N LEU A 33 -17.16 -5.50 -11.45
CA LEU A 33 -15.83 -5.07 -11.89
C LEU A 33 -15.13 -4.20 -10.84
N THR A 34 -15.89 -3.30 -10.20
CA THR A 34 -15.40 -2.46 -9.10
C THR A 34 -14.95 -3.32 -7.92
N TYR A 35 -15.78 -4.29 -7.50
CA TYR A 35 -15.43 -5.24 -6.45
C TYR A 35 -14.16 -6.03 -6.77
N LEU A 36 -14.03 -6.53 -8.01
CA LEU A 36 -12.84 -7.27 -8.42
C LEU A 36 -11.59 -6.39 -8.42
N GLN A 37 -11.71 -5.14 -8.84
CA GLN A 37 -10.59 -4.19 -8.84
C GLN A 37 -10.13 -3.88 -7.41
N GLU A 38 -11.05 -3.57 -6.50
CA GLU A 38 -10.73 -3.30 -5.09
C GLU A 38 -10.14 -4.54 -4.38
N LYS A 39 -10.66 -5.73 -4.69
CA LYS A 39 -10.14 -6.99 -4.16
C LYS A 39 -8.75 -7.30 -4.68
N ASP A 40 -8.47 -7.03 -5.96
CA ASP A 40 -7.13 -7.20 -6.53
C ASP A 40 -6.17 -6.17 -5.92
N GLU A 41 -6.56 -4.91 -5.76
CA GLU A 41 -5.73 -3.87 -5.13
C GLU A 41 -5.34 -4.18 -3.68
N THR A 42 -6.17 -4.95 -2.96
CA THR A 42 -5.90 -5.40 -1.58
C THR A 42 -5.16 -6.74 -1.49
N ASP A 43 -4.98 -7.47 -2.60
CA ASP A 43 -4.15 -8.68 -2.63
C ASP A 43 -2.66 -8.29 -2.75
N ALA A 44 -1.85 -8.65 -1.76
CA ALA A 44 -0.40 -8.43 -1.78
C ALA A 44 0.29 -8.98 -3.06
N ARG A 45 -0.31 -9.99 -3.71
CA ARG A 45 0.18 -10.56 -4.98
C ARG A 45 -0.09 -9.66 -6.19
N TYR A 46 -1.05 -8.75 -6.11
CA TYR A 46 -1.32 -7.77 -7.18
C TYR A 46 -0.19 -6.76 -7.30
N LEU A 47 0.29 -6.25 -6.16
CA LEU A 47 1.46 -5.36 -6.13
C LEU A 47 2.65 -6.02 -6.84
N MET A 48 2.92 -7.30 -6.58
CA MET A 48 4.03 -8.04 -7.19
C MET A 48 3.91 -8.26 -8.71
N LYS A 49 2.72 -8.11 -9.29
CA LYS A 49 2.49 -8.21 -10.74
C LYS A 49 2.73 -6.88 -11.47
N LEU A 50 2.84 -5.77 -10.74
CA LEU A 50 3.04 -4.44 -11.34
C LEU A 50 4.52 -4.17 -11.68
N PRO A 51 4.78 -3.34 -12.72
CA PRO A 51 6.11 -2.79 -12.98
C PRO A 51 6.71 -2.12 -11.74
N LEU A 52 8.05 -2.10 -11.65
CA LEU A 52 8.77 -1.62 -10.46
C LEU A 52 8.40 -0.17 -10.12
N GLU A 53 8.25 0.69 -11.13
CA GLU A 53 7.90 2.10 -10.98
C GLU A 53 6.51 2.25 -10.34
N LYS A 54 5.53 1.46 -10.78
CA LYS A 54 4.17 1.49 -10.23
C LYS A 54 4.12 0.95 -8.81
N ARG A 55 4.91 -0.07 -8.50
CA ARG A 55 5.07 -0.56 -7.12
C ARG A 55 5.61 0.52 -6.20
N ARG A 56 6.65 1.26 -6.62
CA ARG A 56 7.25 2.35 -5.84
C ARG A 56 6.24 3.47 -5.58
N GLU A 57 5.47 3.87 -6.59
CA GLU A 57 4.45 4.91 -6.45
C GLU A 57 3.37 4.52 -5.42
N ILE A 58 2.87 3.29 -5.47
CA ILE A 58 1.85 2.79 -4.55
C ILE A 58 2.41 2.68 -3.13
N LEU A 59 3.60 2.12 -2.97
CA LEU A 59 4.23 1.98 -1.66
C LEU A 59 4.57 3.33 -1.02
N ALA A 60 4.98 4.33 -1.80
CA ALA A 60 5.23 5.68 -1.29
C ALA A 60 3.94 6.31 -0.75
N LYS A 61 2.84 6.26 -1.51
CA LYS A 61 1.52 6.75 -1.07
C LYS A 61 1.02 6.03 0.19
N GLN A 62 1.23 4.73 0.27
CA GLN A 62 0.88 3.95 1.47
C GLN A 62 1.76 4.31 2.67
N ALA A 63 3.06 4.53 2.47
CA ALA A 63 3.97 4.94 3.53
C ALA A 63 3.63 6.33 4.08
N GLU A 64 3.25 7.28 3.23
CA GLU A 64 2.78 8.61 3.65
C GLU A 64 1.52 8.52 4.53
N LYS A 65 0.55 7.70 4.11
CA LYS A 65 -0.67 7.46 4.89
C LYS A 65 -0.40 6.75 6.22
N MET A 66 0.54 5.80 6.23
CA MET A 66 0.97 5.15 7.47
C MET A 66 1.69 6.14 8.40
N LEU A 67 2.54 7.01 7.85
CA LEU A 67 3.25 8.03 8.63
C LEU A 67 2.28 8.97 9.34
N GLU A 68 1.22 9.42 8.66
CA GLU A 68 0.16 10.23 9.27
C GLU A 68 -0.48 9.53 10.47
N ASN A 69 -0.79 8.23 10.33
CA ASN A 69 -1.35 7.44 11.42
C ASN A 69 -0.37 7.27 12.60
N TYR A 70 0.90 6.98 12.32
CA TYR A 70 1.93 6.80 13.35
C TYR A 70 2.30 8.09 14.06
N GLN A 71 2.22 9.24 13.39
CA GLN A 71 2.41 10.55 14.02
C GLN A 71 1.32 10.88 15.04
N GLN A 72 0.12 10.33 14.85
CA GLN A 72 -1.03 10.52 15.75
C GLN A 72 -1.10 9.45 16.86
N ASP A 73 -0.29 8.40 16.78
CA ASP A 73 -0.29 7.29 17.73
C ASP A 73 0.63 7.58 18.92
N GLY A 74 0.04 7.67 20.12
CA GLY A 74 0.74 7.99 21.36
C GLY A 74 1.78 6.94 21.76
N GLU A 75 1.55 5.65 21.48
CA GLU A 75 2.53 4.61 21.80
C GLU A 75 3.77 4.72 20.90
N TRP A 76 3.58 5.11 19.64
CA TRP A 76 4.69 5.38 18.73
C TRP A 76 5.48 6.63 19.09
N GLN A 77 4.82 7.69 19.54
CA GLN A 77 5.51 8.88 20.06
C GLN A 77 6.37 8.54 21.28
N GLU A 78 5.85 7.74 22.20
CA GLU A 78 6.61 7.29 23.38
C GLU A 78 7.84 6.45 23.00
N LEU A 79 7.71 5.54 22.03
CA LEU A 79 8.84 4.76 21.50
C LEU A 79 9.92 5.62 20.83
N GLN A 80 9.53 6.67 20.08
CA GLN A 80 10.50 7.61 19.50
C GLN A 80 11.26 8.38 20.60
N THR A 81 10.56 8.82 21.64
CA THR A 81 11.21 9.54 22.76
C THR A 81 12.12 8.66 23.62
N TRP A 82 11.92 7.34 23.64
CA TRP A 82 12.81 6.41 24.33
C TRP A 82 14.19 6.32 23.68
N ASP A 83 14.25 6.20 22.35
CA ASP A 83 15.51 6.16 21.59
C ASP A 83 16.29 7.49 21.68
N GLU A 84 15.57 8.62 21.69
CA GLU A 84 16.18 9.94 21.90
C GLU A 84 16.75 10.13 23.32
N LYS A 85 16.03 9.66 24.34
CA LYS A 85 16.50 9.73 25.73
C LYS A 85 17.73 8.86 25.95
N ASP A 86 17.77 7.65 25.40
CA ASP A 86 18.94 6.77 25.49
C ASP A 86 20.16 7.35 24.76
N LYS A 87 19.97 7.96 23.59
CA LYS A 87 21.05 8.68 22.88
C LYS A 87 21.58 9.86 23.70
N LEU A 88 20.69 10.63 24.33
CA LEU A 88 21.06 11.76 25.19
C LEU A 88 21.81 11.31 26.46
N GLN A 89 21.41 10.20 27.08
CA GLN A 89 22.09 9.65 28.26
C GLN A 89 23.48 9.13 27.90
N ASN A 90 23.59 8.38 26.80
CA ASN A 90 24.89 7.89 26.30
C ASN A 90 25.84 9.03 25.90
N PHE A 91 25.31 10.13 25.37
CA PHE A 91 26.11 11.32 25.04
C PHE A 91 26.60 12.04 26.31
N LYS A 92 25.74 12.18 27.32
CA LYS A 92 26.10 12.77 28.63
C LYS A 92 27.15 11.94 29.37
N HIS A 93 27.05 10.61 29.33
CA HIS A 93 28.02 9.72 29.95
C HIS A 93 29.41 9.86 29.30
N LYS A 94 29.48 9.90 27.96
CA LYS A 94 30.73 10.14 27.22
C LYS A 94 31.39 11.49 27.51
N LEU A 95 30.61 12.53 27.79
CA LEU A 95 31.13 13.84 28.19
C LEU A 95 31.60 13.88 29.65
N SER A 96 31.03 13.02 30.50
CA SER A 96 31.43 12.90 31.92
C SER A 96 32.74 12.11 32.09
N ASP A 97 32.97 11.10 31.24
CA ASP A 97 34.14 10.22 31.34
C ASP A 97 35.39 10.76 30.60
N GLY A 98 35.23 11.77 29.74
CA GLY A 98 36.33 12.41 29.00
C GLY A 98 37.01 13.59 29.73
N GLY A 99 36.74 13.75 31.03
CA GLY A 99 37.04 14.96 31.80
C GLY A 99 38.03 14.79 32.95
N THR A 100 38.96 13.85 32.91
CA THR A 100 40.19 13.89 33.72
C THR A 100 41.27 13.03 33.08
N ASP A 101 42.15 13.66 32.31
CA ASP A 101 43.55 13.27 32.24
C ASP A 101 44.34 14.56 31.97
N ASN A 102 44.98 15.05 33.02
CA ASN A 102 45.92 16.17 33.04
C ASN A 102 47.23 15.63 33.60
#